data_AF-A0AAT9FIT8-F1
#
_entry.id   AF-A0AAT9FIT8-F1
#
_cell.length_a   1.000
_cell.length_b   1.000
_cell.length_c   1.000
_cell.angle_alpha   90.00
_cell.angle_beta   90.00
_cell.angle_gamma   90.00
#
_symmetry.space_group_name_H-M   'P 1'
#
loop_
_entity.id
_entity.type
_entity.pdbx_description
1 polymer ?
#
loop_
_entity_poly.entity_id
_entity_poly.type
_entity_poly.pdbx_seq_one_letter_code
_entity_poly.pdbx_strand_id
1 'polypeptide(L)'
;MSDTQLPVSEYVKQGIFIIAIIAIAIFGIKTCRKFQKKKQIVIELTSHASESAAYEQFYQDNANQNLLKALYQMQLGVELGMTPSEILDKVMQKDEGELFSTENTEKLPVRQELIREALLSNYDNCLKLGLFDDQLNLNAMENGEIPSVTKGPAEGEEIVIQQILPASVLPGADKLLPNLSISPPLVDGQKKPAKPTDFEVARAKRLAQQLANADLIENEVYAKVLEYYEKLAKGELEAAEKPEEDKKTEEPKKP
;
A
#
# COMPACT_ATOMS: atom_id res chain seq x y z
N MET A 1 26.33 3.34 -71.38
CA MET A 1 26.08 2.80 -70.04
C MET A 1 26.91 3.63 -69.09
N SER A 2 26.26 4.57 -68.39
CA SER A 2 26.97 5.52 -67.53
C SER A 2 27.22 4.85 -66.19
N ASP A 3 28.49 4.72 -65.83
CA ASP A 3 28.97 4.13 -64.59
C ASP A 3 28.73 5.15 -63.46
N THR A 4 27.55 5.10 -62.85
CA THR A 4 27.13 6.01 -61.78
C THR A 4 27.66 5.50 -60.43
N GLN A 5 28.99 5.43 -60.27
CA GLN A 5 29.59 5.19 -58.96
C GLN A 5 29.64 6.52 -58.20
N LEU A 6 28.86 6.63 -57.12
CA LEU A 6 28.91 7.78 -56.23
C LEU A 6 30.30 7.84 -55.57
N PRO A 7 30.87 9.03 -55.32
CA PRO A 7 32.16 9.13 -54.65
C PRO A 7 32.06 8.52 -53.25
N VAL A 8 33.10 7.80 -52.80
CA VAL A 8 33.16 7.09 -51.50
C VAL A 8 32.71 7.97 -50.32
N SER A 9 32.97 9.28 -50.39
CA SER A 9 32.52 10.27 -49.40
C SER A 9 30.99 10.40 -49.26
N GLU A 10 30.22 10.15 -50.32
CA GLU A 10 28.76 10.19 -50.28
C GLU A 10 28.17 8.92 -49.66
N TYR A 11 28.74 7.75 -49.92
CA TYR A 11 28.36 6.51 -49.23
C TYR A 11 28.60 6.60 -47.72
N VAL A 12 29.70 7.23 -47.29
CA VAL A 12 29.98 7.46 -45.86
C VAL A 12 28.95 8.41 -45.24
N LYS A 13 28.60 9.52 -45.91
CA LYS A 13 27.56 10.45 -45.43
C LYS A 13 26.18 9.80 -45.34
N GLN A 14 25.80 9.01 -46.36
CA GLN A 14 24.54 8.25 -46.35
C GLN A 14 24.54 7.19 -45.24
N GLY A 15 25.65 6.48 -45.02
CA GLY A 15 25.80 5.51 -43.94
C GLY A 15 25.62 6.15 -42.55
N ILE A 16 26.26 7.30 -42.32
CA ILE A 16 26.10 8.07 -41.06
C ILE A 16 24.66 8.54 -40.89
N PHE A 17 24.00 9.01 -41.95
CA PHE A 17 22.62 9.45 -41.90
C PHE A 17 21.64 8.30 -41.59
N ILE A 18 21.84 7.13 -42.19
CA ILE A 18 21.06 5.92 -41.90
C ILE A 18 21.25 5.51 -40.43
N ILE A 19 22.48 5.49 -39.93
CA ILE A 19 22.77 5.17 -38.52
C ILE A 19 22.07 6.18 -37.58
N ALA A 20 22.10 7.48 -37.91
CA ALA A 20 21.41 8.50 -37.14
C ALA A 20 19.89 8.29 -37.10
N ILE A 21 19.26 7.97 -38.24
CA ILE A 21 17.83 7.64 -38.31
C ILE A 21 17.50 6.41 -37.47
N ILE A 22 18.31 5.35 -37.57
CA ILE A 22 18.12 4.12 -36.78
C ILE A 22 18.23 4.43 -35.29
N ALA A 23 19.22 5.24 -34.88
CA ALA A 23 19.38 5.65 -33.49
C ALA A 23 18.16 6.44 -32.97
N ILE A 24 17.65 7.39 -33.75
CA ILE A 24 16.43 8.14 -33.42
C ILE A 24 15.21 7.21 -33.33
N ALA A 25 15.07 6.26 -34.26
CA ALA A 25 13.97 5.30 -34.25
C ALA A 25 14.02 4.38 -33.02
N ILE A 26 15.20 3.85 -32.67
CA ILE A 26 15.39 3.03 -31.46
C ILE A 26 15.07 3.84 -30.21
N PHE A 27 15.53 5.10 -30.15
CA PHE A 27 15.24 5.99 -29.03
C PHE A 27 13.74 6.30 -28.89
N GLY A 28 13.07 6.57 -30.02
CA GLY A 28 11.61 6.77 -30.07
C GLY A 28 10.85 5.54 -29.57
N ILE A 29 11.20 4.34 -30.05
CA ILE A 29 10.60 3.08 -29.61
C ILE A 29 10.83 2.86 -28.10
N LYS A 30 12.04 3.09 -27.60
CA LYS A 30 12.37 2.93 -26.18
C LYS A 30 11.55 3.89 -25.30
N THR A 31 11.39 5.14 -25.74
CA THR A 31 10.62 6.16 -25.03
C THR A 31 9.14 5.82 -25.03
N CYS A 32 8.57 5.43 -26.18
CA CYS A 32 7.18 4.97 -26.26
C CYS A 32 6.92 3.76 -25.37
N ARG A 33 7.81 2.75 -25.37
CA ARG A 33 7.70 1.58 -24.49
C ARG A 33 7.74 1.98 -23.01
N LYS A 34 8.63 2.89 -22.62
CA LYS A 34 8.71 3.40 -21.24
C LYS A 34 7.41 4.09 -20.85
N PHE A 35 6.85 4.92 -21.73
CA PHE A 35 5.57 5.59 -21.51
C PHE A 35 4.41 4.61 -21.37
N GLN A 36 4.34 3.59 -22.24
CA GLN A 36 3.33 2.53 -22.17
C GLN A 36 3.41 1.77 -20.83
N LYS A 37 4.62 1.41 -20.37
CA LYS A 37 4.80 0.77 -19.06
C LYS A 37 4.32 1.66 -17.91
N LYS A 38 4.69 2.95 -17.91
CA LYS A 38 4.21 3.91 -16.90
C LYS A 38 2.68 3.98 -16.88
N LYS A 39 2.03 3.99 -18.05
CA LYS A 39 0.57 4.01 -18.16
C LYS A 39 -0.07 2.71 -17.64
N GLN A 40 0.51 1.56 -17.96
CA GLN A 40 0.03 0.27 -17.48
C GLN A 40 0.08 0.19 -15.94
N ILE A 41 1.19 0.63 -15.34
CA ILE A 41 1.33 0.70 -13.87
C ILE A 41 0.24 1.57 -13.26
N VAL A 42 -0.03 2.75 -13.83
CA VAL A 42 -1.12 3.62 -13.35
C VAL A 42 -2.46 2.90 -13.46
N ILE A 43 -2.77 2.23 -14.57
CA ILE A 43 -4.04 1.49 -14.74
C ILE A 43 -4.19 0.37 -13.70
N GLU A 44 -3.15 -0.45 -13.52
CA GLU A 44 -3.16 -1.56 -12.57
C GLU A 44 -3.29 -1.05 -11.13
N LEU A 45 -2.52 -0.03 -10.76
CA LEU A 45 -2.62 0.61 -9.45
C LEU A 45 -3.98 1.27 -9.23
N THR A 46 -4.59 1.90 -10.25
CA THR A 46 -5.96 2.43 -10.16
C THR A 46 -6.97 1.32 -9.85
N SER A 47 -6.78 0.12 -10.39
CA SER A 47 -7.66 -1.00 -10.04
C SER A 47 -7.54 -1.39 -8.57
N HIS A 48 -6.31 -1.46 -8.05
CA HIS A 48 -6.01 -1.80 -6.66
C HIS A 48 -6.34 -0.69 -5.66
N ALA A 49 -6.26 0.58 -6.08
CA ALA A 49 -6.54 1.75 -5.24
C ALA A 49 -7.95 2.33 -5.47
N SER A 50 -8.82 1.62 -6.20
CA SER A 50 -10.21 2.04 -6.42
C SER A 50 -11.01 2.01 -5.10
N GLU A 51 -12.08 2.79 -5.01
CA GLU A 51 -12.93 2.80 -3.80
C GLU A 51 -13.49 1.41 -3.47
N SER A 52 -13.97 0.66 -4.47
CA SER A 52 -14.43 -0.72 -4.26
C SER A 52 -13.30 -1.64 -3.79
N ALA A 53 -12.10 -1.49 -4.35
CA ALA A 53 -10.94 -2.27 -3.92
C ALA A 53 -10.50 -1.91 -2.48
N ALA A 54 -10.68 -0.66 -2.07
CA ALA A 54 -10.26 -0.17 -0.77
C ALA A 54 -11.27 -0.36 0.36
N TYR A 55 -12.58 -0.33 0.05
CA TYR A 55 -13.64 -0.26 1.07
C TYR A 55 -14.64 -1.43 1.02
N GLU A 56 -14.78 -2.11 -0.12
CA GLU A 56 -15.85 -3.09 -0.34
C GLU A 56 -15.34 -4.54 -0.40
N GLN A 57 -14.22 -4.82 0.26
CA GLN A 57 -13.67 -6.17 0.30
C GLN A 57 -14.50 -7.10 1.19
N PHE A 58 -14.75 -8.32 0.71
CA PHE A 58 -15.50 -9.32 1.47
C PHE A 58 -14.65 -10.04 2.52
N TYR A 59 -13.36 -10.24 2.25
CA TYR A 59 -12.42 -10.99 3.08
C TYR A 59 -11.16 -10.18 3.37
N GLN A 60 -10.59 -10.36 4.56
CA GLN A 60 -9.34 -9.72 4.97
C GLN A 60 -8.17 -10.09 4.04
N ASP A 61 -8.08 -11.35 3.63
CA ASP A 61 -7.01 -11.83 2.75
C ASP A 61 -7.00 -11.09 1.40
N ASN A 62 -8.16 -10.77 0.86
CA ASN A 62 -8.26 -10.00 -0.38
C ASN A 62 -7.77 -8.56 -0.17
N ALA A 63 -8.11 -7.93 0.95
CA ALA A 63 -7.63 -6.59 1.29
C ALA A 63 -6.10 -6.57 1.46
N ASN A 64 -5.54 -7.59 2.11
CA ASN A 64 -4.11 -7.79 2.28
C ASN A 64 -3.39 -7.96 0.93
N GLN A 65 -3.88 -8.88 0.08
CA GLN A 65 -3.33 -9.10 -1.27
C GLN A 65 -3.39 -7.83 -2.10
N ASN A 66 -4.49 -7.08 -2.02
CA ASN A 66 -4.68 -5.85 -2.76
C ASN A 66 -3.71 -4.74 -2.31
N LEU A 67 -3.46 -4.61 -1.00
CA LEU A 67 -2.43 -3.72 -0.47
C LEU A 67 -1.04 -4.06 -1.04
N LEU A 68 -0.65 -5.33 -1.01
CA LEU A 68 0.67 -5.78 -1.48
C LEU A 68 0.85 -5.54 -2.98
N LYS A 69 -0.17 -5.86 -3.78
CA LYS A 69 -0.17 -5.60 -5.23
C LYS A 69 -0.09 -4.11 -5.54
N ALA A 70 -0.81 -3.26 -4.80
CA ALA A 70 -0.72 -1.81 -4.95
C ALA A 70 0.71 -1.30 -4.70
N LEU A 71 1.36 -1.78 -3.63
CA LEU A 71 2.73 -1.39 -3.28
C LEU A 71 3.76 -1.89 -4.29
N TYR A 72 3.57 -3.09 -4.84
CA TYR A 72 4.38 -3.59 -5.96
C TYR A 72 4.28 -2.68 -7.18
N GLN A 73 3.07 -2.27 -7.58
CA GLN A 73 2.89 -1.35 -8.72
C GLN A 73 3.54 0.02 -8.45
N MET A 74 3.45 0.53 -7.22
CA MET A 74 4.15 1.75 -6.83
C MET A 74 5.67 1.59 -7.01
N GLN A 75 6.24 0.46 -6.59
CA GLN A 75 7.67 0.18 -6.76
C GLN A 75 8.08 0.11 -8.23
N LEU A 76 7.32 -0.58 -9.09
CA LEU A 76 7.56 -0.59 -10.54
C LEU A 76 7.54 0.83 -11.13
N GLY A 77 6.62 1.66 -10.65
CA GLY A 77 6.55 3.07 -11.06
C GLY A 77 7.79 3.86 -10.67
N VAL A 78 8.33 3.61 -9.47
CA VAL A 78 9.56 4.23 -8.97
C VAL A 78 10.78 3.80 -9.79
N GLU A 79 10.88 2.53 -10.17
CA GLU A 79 11.94 2.03 -11.05
C GLU A 79 11.92 2.68 -12.45
N LEU A 80 10.76 3.12 -12.92
CA LEU A 80 10.63 3.89 -14.16
C LEU A 80 10.92 5.39 -13.98
N GLY A 81 11.33 5.81 -12.78
CA GLY A 81 11.68 7.19 -12.42
C GLY A 81 10.45 8.06 -12.23
N MET A 82 9.47 7.61 -11.45
CA MET A 82 8.40 8.44 -10.89
C MET A 82 8.54 8.46 -9.37
N THR A 83 8.04 9.48 -8.69
CA THR A 83 7.96 9.43 -7.22
C THR A 83 6.67 8.72 -6.76
N PRO A 84 6.63 8.14 -5.55
CA PRO A 84 5.40 7.53 -5.02
C PRO A 84 4.21 8.49 -5.02
N SER A 85 4.44 9.76 -4.69
CA SER A 85 3.41 10.80 -4.72
C SER A 85 2.94 11.08 -6.15
N GLU A 86 3.84 11.26 -7.11
CA GLU A 86 3.46 11.48 -8.53
C GLU A 86 2.65 10.32 -9.12
N ILE A 87 2.96 9.08 -8.71
CA ILE A 87 2.21 7.90 -9.14
C ILE A 87 0.78 7.97 -8.63
N LEU A 88 0.61 8.22 -7.33
CA LEU A 88 -0.73 8.30 -6.72
C LEU A 88 -1.51 9.51 -7.19
N ASP A 89 -0.84 10.64 -7.46
CA ASP A 89 -1.49 11.81 -8.03
C ASP A 89 -2.11 11.46 -9.40
N LYS A 90 -1.40 10.71 -10.26
CA LYS A 90 -1.94 10.21 -11.54
C LYS A 90 -3.05 9.16 -11.38
N VAL A 91 -2.98 8.33 -10.36
CA VAL A 91 -4.00 7.30 -10.07
C VAL A 91 -5.31 7.95 -9.61
N MET A 92 -5.22 8.99 -8.79
CA MET A 92 -6.37 9.64 -8.16
C MET A 92 -6.94 10.79 -9.00
N GLN A 93 -6.11 11.49 -9.79
CA GLN A 93 -6.54 12.50 -10.77
C GLN A 93 -7.00 11.83 -12.06
N LYS A 94 -8.05 11.00 -11.99
CA LYS A 94 -8.65 10.32 -13.16
C LYS A 94 -8.63 11.27 -14.37
N ASP A 95 -7.86 10.90 -15.40
CA ASP A 95 -7.79 11.56 -16.71
C ASP A 95 -9.21 11.64 -17.32
N GLU A 96 -10.00 12.64 -16.92
CA GLU A 96 -11.11 13.14 -17.74
C GLU A 96 -10.57 14.30 -18.58
N GLY A 97 -9.93 13.95 -19.70
CA GLY A 97 -10.00 14.73 -20.94
C GLY A 97 -9.45 16.16 -20.97
N GLU A 98 -8.86 16.71 -19.91
CA GLU A 98 -8.40 18.10 -19.92
C GLU A 98 -6.87 18.20 -19.94
N LEU A 99 -6.35 18.24 -21.17
CA LEU A 99 -4.99 18.68 -21.48
C LEU A 99 -4.68 20.13 -21.04
N PHE A 100 -5.61 20.82 -20.38
CA PHE A 100 -5.53 22.22 -19.96
C PHE A 100 -6.41 22.52 -18.73
N SER A 101 -6.14 21.93 -17.56
CA SER A 101 -6.75 22.43 -16.31
C SER A 101 -5.69 23.23 -15.54
N THR A 102 -5.95 24.53 -15.45
CA THR A 102 -5.12 25.54 -14.79
C THR A 102 -5.00 25.31 -13.28
N GLU A 103 -3.76 25.30 -12.79
CA GLU A 103 -3.25 25.74 -11.46
C GLU A 103 -4.18 25.79 -10.22
N ASN A 104 -5.16 24.92 -10.11
CA ASN A 104 -5.86 24.67 -8.86
C ASN A 104 -5.73 23.20 -8.55
N THR A 105 -4.86 22.90 -7.60
CA THR A 105 -4.83 21.59 -6.91
C THR A 105 -6.18 21.43 -6.22
N GLU A 106 -7.18 20.92 -6.94
CA GLU A 106 -8.45 20.54 -6.33
C GLU A 106 -8.14 19.56 -5.21
N LYS A 107 -8.63 19.87 -4.01
CA LYS A 107 -8.45 18.99 -2.86
C LYS A 107 -9.09 17.65 -3.19
N LEU A 108 -8.33 16.57 -3.05
CA LEU A 108 -8.84 15.21 -3.31
C LEU A 108 -10.10 14.96 -2.45
N PRO A 109 -11.07 14.19 -2.97
CA PRO A 109 -12.15 13.65 -2.16
C PRO A 109 -11.59 12.93 -0.92
N VAL A 110 -12.22 13.10 0.24
CA VAL A 110 -11.73 12.60 1.53
C VAL A 110 -11.41 11.10 1.48
N ARG A 111 -12.22 10.31 0.77
CA ARG A 111 -12.02 8.87 0.56
C ARG A 111 -10.76 8.54 -0.25
N GLN A 112 -10.41 9.34 -1.25
CA GLN A 112 -9.19 9.13 -2.02
C GLN A 112 -7.96 9.58 -1.23
N GLU A 113 -8.08 10.65 -0.45
CA GLU A 113 -7.02 11.13 0.45
C GLU A 113 -6.64 10.04 1.48
N LEU A 114 -7.63 9.36 2.06
CA LEU A 114 -7.43 8.21 2.96
C LEU A 114 -6.64 7.06 2.30
N ILE A 115 -7.02 6.67 1.08
CA ILE A 115 -6.30 5.62 0.33
C ILE A 115 -4.87 6.07 0.04
N ARG A 116 -4.69 7.32 -0.39
CA ARG A 116 -3.37 7.90 -0.70
C ARG A 116 -2.46 7.92 0.53
N GLU A 117 -2.94 8.40 1.68
CA GLU A 117 -2.18 8.42 2.93
C GLU A 117 -1.77 7.00 3.36
N ALA A 118 -2.69 6.03 3.26
CA ALA A 118 -2.43 4.65 3.63
C ALA A 118 -1.38 3.99 2.73
N LEU A 119 -1.48 4.16 1.40
CA LEU A 119 -0.50 3.60 0.46
C LEU A 119 0.88 4.22 0.65
N LEU A 120 0.97 5.55 0.84
CA LEU A 120 2.25 6.21 1.10
C LEU A 120 2.89 5.75 2.42
N SER A 121 2.10 5.63 3.49
CA SER A 121 2.62 5.16 4.78
C SER A 121 3.10 3.71 4.69
N ASN A 122 2.37 2.85 3.99
CA ASN A 122 2.77 1.46 3.81
C ASN A 122 4.00 1.33 2.88
N TYR A 123 4.09 2.15 1.84
CA TYR A 123 5.27 2.18 0.97
C TYR A 123 6.54 2.58 1.73
N ASP A 124 6.45 3.57 2.62
CA ASP A 124 7.54 3.96 3.51
C ASP A 124 7.93 2.81 4.49
N ASN A 125 6.95 2.07 5.01
CA ASN A 125 7.22 0.89 5.84
C ASN A 125 7.93 -0.21 5.03
N CYS A 126 7.51 -0.47 3.78
CA CYS A 126 8.18 -1.43 2.88
C CYS A 126 9.64 -1.04 2.62
N LEU A 127 9.92 0.25 2.40
CA LEU A 127 11.29 0.75 2.23
C LEU A 127 12.14 0.51 3.48
N LYS A 128 11.59 0.79 4.67
CA LYS A 128 12.28 0.59 5.95
C LYS A 128 12.60 -0.87 6.24
N LEU A 129 11.70 -1.78 5.84
CA LEU A 129 11.84 -3.23 6.00
C LEU A 129 12.63 -3.88 4.84
N GLY A 130 12.98 -3.11 3.81
CA GLY A 130 13.72 -3.58 2.65
C GLY A 130 12.96 -4.52 1.70
N LEU A 131 11.63 -4.47 1.72
CA LEU A 131 10.79 -5.41 0.95
C LEU A 131 10.99 -5.28 -0.56
N PHE A 132 11.48 -4.14 -1.04
CA PHE A 132 11.74 -3.91 -2.47
C PHE A 132 13.17 -4.24 -2.90
N ASP A 133 14.06 -4.61 -1.97
CA ASP A 133 15.47 -4.86 -2.30
C ASP A 133 15.71 -6.27 -2.88
N ASP A 134 14.77 -7.19 -2.68
CA ASP A 134 14.87 -8.59 -3.14
C ASP A 134 13.81 -8.91 -4.19
N GLN A 135 14.24 -9.59 -5.26
CA GLN A 135 13.37 -10.01 -6.35
C GLN A 135 12.33 -11.04 -5.90
N LEU A 136 12.66 -11.90 -4.92
CA LEU A 136 11.69 -12.87 -4.38
C LEU A 136 10.52 -12.15 -3.71
N ASN A 137 10.81 -11.10 -2.93
CA ASN A 137 9.79 -10.27 -2.32
C ASN A 137 8.94 -9.52 -3.36
N LEU A 138 9.57 -8.97 -4.41
CA LEU A 138 8.82 -8.33 -5.50
C LEU A 138 7.85 -9.31 -6.17
N ASN A 139 8.30 -10.54 -6.44
CA ASN A 139 7.44 -11.59 -7.01
C ASN A 139 6.32 -12.02 -6.04
N ALA A 140 6.61 -12.09 -4.73
CA ALA A 140 5.61 -12.38 -3.72
C ALA A 140 4.53 -11.27 -3.70
N MET A 141 4.95 -10.01 -3.66
CA MET A 141 4.04 -8.85 -3.65
C MET A 141 3.22 -8.74 -4.94
N GLU A 142 3.79 -9.07 -6.09
CA GLU A 142 3.07 -9.16 -7.37
C GLU A 142 1.90 -10.17 -7.30
N ASN A 143 2.12 -11.30 -6.64
CA ASN A 143 1.09 -12.33 -6.45
C ASN A 143 0.15 -12.03 -5.26
N GLY A 144 0.50 -11.05 -4.41
CA GLY A 144 -0.22 -10.72 -3.18
C GLY A 144 0.16 -11.64 -1.99
N GLU A 145 1.29 -12.33 -2.10
CA GLU A 145 1.84 -13.19 -1.05
C GLU A 145 2.70 -12.37 -0.07
N ILE A 146 2.79 -12.85 1.18
CA ILE A 146 3.50 -12.16 2.24
C ILE A 146 5.01 -12.20 1.99
N PRO A 147 5.69 -11.06 1.79
CA PRO A 147 7.14 -11.01 1.64
C PRO A 147 7.86 -11.13 2.99
N SER A 148 9.17 -11.41 2.93
CA SER A 148 10.04 -11.47 4.11
C SER A 148 10.83 -10.17 4.28
N VAL A 149 11.09 -9.76 5.53
CA VAL A 149 11.91 -8.60 5.85
C VAL A 149 13.36 -8.85 5.45
N THR A 150 14.01 -7.88 4.80
CA THR A 150 15.42 -7.98 4.38
C THR A 150 16.32 -6.97 5.11
N LYS A 151 15.72 -6.02 5.85
CA LYS A 151 16.45 -5.00 6.60
C LYS A 151 15.92 -4.88 8.02
N GLY A 152 16.84 -4.90 8.98
CA GLY A 152 16.56 -4.57 10.38
C GLY A 152 16.54 -5.79 11.30
N PRO A 153 16.05 -5.64 12.54
CA PRO A 153 16.14 -6.67 13.58
C PRO A 153 15.36 -7.96 13.30
N ALA A 154 14.37 -7.92 12.40
CA ALA A 154 13.51 -9.04 12.03
C ALA A 154 13.85 -9.59 10.63
N GLU A 155 15.08 -9.40 10.16
CA GLU A 155 15.54 -9.90 8.85
C GLU A 155 15.36 -11.42 8.73
N GLY A 156 14.77 -11.86 7.62
CA GLY A 156 14.44 -13.25 7.34
C GLY A 156 13.05 -13.69 7.83
N GLU A 157 12.34 -12.86 8.58
CA GLU A 157 10.99 -13.15 9.06
C GLU A 157 9.91 -12.56 8.13
N GLU A 158 8.73 -13.18 8.09
CA GLU A 158 7.58 -12.70 7.31
C GLU A 158 6.98 -11.44 7.94
N ILE A 159 6.57 -10.48 7.08
CA ILE A 159 5.87 -9.29 7.58
C ILE A 159 4.49 -9.64 8.14
N VAL A 160 3.97 -8.75 8.99
CA VAL A 160 2.58 -8.82 9.45
C VAL A 160 1.83 -7.58 8.97
N ILE A 161 0.66 -7.80 8.38
CA ILE A 161 -0.29 -6.73 8.05
C ILE A 161 -1.21 -6.55 9.25
N GLN A 162 -0.96 -5.49 10.02
CA GLN A 162 -1.72 -5.15 11.21
C GLN A 162 -2.88 -4.19 10.89
N GLN A 163 -3.86 -4.18 11.79
CA GLN A 163 -4.95 -3.22 11.77
C GLN A 163 -4.63 -2.04 12.68
N ILE A 164 -4.91 -0.82 12.21
CA ILE A 164 -4.80 0.40 13.02
C ILE A 164 -5.96 0.46 14.01
N LEU A 165 -7.17 0.20 13.54
CA LEU A 165 -8.39 0.02 14.31
C LEU A 165 -8.73 -1.47 14.38
N PRO A 166 -8.79 -2.07 15.57
CA PRO A 166 -9.08 -3.49 15.69
C PRO A 166 -10.54 -3.78 15.32
N ALA A 167 -10.76 -4.93 14.68
CA ALA A 167 -12.08 -5.41 14.30
C ALA A 167 -13.04 -5.60 15.50
N SER A 168 -12.51 -5.74 16.72
CA SER A 168 -13.31 -5.81 17.96
C SER A 168 -14.08 -4.51 18.25
N VAL A 169 -13.59 -3.37 17.75
CA VAL A 169 -14.18 -2.05 17.96
C VAL A 169 -14.97 -1.60 16.74
N LEU A 170 -14.43 -1.89 15.54
CA LEU A 170 -15.07 -1.58 14.26
C LEU A 170 -15.15 -2.85 13.40
N PRO A 171 -16.26 -3.60 13.44
CA PRO A 171 -16.45 -4.78 12.61
C PRO A 171 -16.29 -4.45 11.13
N GLY A 172 -15.49 -5.23 10.39
CA GLY A 172 -15.19 -5.00 8.98
C GLY A 172 -14.01 -4.06 8.71
N ALA A 173 -13.43 -3.43 9.75
CA ALA A 173 -12.23 -2.60 9.60
C ALA A 173 -11.02 -3.38 9.08
N ASP A 174 -10.99 -4.69 9.33
CA ASP A 174 -10.00 -5.64 8.82
C ASP A 174 -9.95 -5.73 7.29
N LYS A 175 -10.99 -5.24 6.62
CA LYS A 175 -11.16 -5.31 5.16
C LYS A 175 -10.92 -3.96 4.49
N LEU A 176 -10.74 -2.90 5.27
CA LEU A 176 -10.54 -1.54 4.76
C LEU A 176 -9.05 -1.32 4.52
N LEU A 177 -8.66 -1.08 3.27
CA LEU A 177 -7.28 -0.80 2.91
C LEU A 177 -6.67 0.35 3.75
N PRO A 178 -7.37 1.47 4.02
CA PRO A 178 -6.81 2.54 4.85
C PRO A 178 -6.54 2.16 6.31
N ASN A 179 -7.11 1.05 6.78
CA ASN A 179 -6.90 0.54 8.13
C ASN A 179 -5.72 -0.44 8.23
N LEU A 180 -5.13 -0.84 7.11
CA LEU A 180 -4.04 -1.81 7.05
C LEU A 180 -2.67 -1.13 7.17
N SER A 181 -1.78 -1.75 7.93
CA SER A 181 -0.41 -1.27 8.14
C SER A 181 0.57 -2.44 8.14
N ILE A 182 1.51 -2.42 7.20
CA ILE A 182 2.65 -3.33 7.17
C ILE A 182 3.58 -3.01 8.33
N SER A 183 4.03 -4.07 9.01
CA SER A 183 4.87 -4.01 10.19
C SER A 183 5.80 -5.22 10.23
N PRO A 184 6.95 -5.12 10.91
CA PRO A 184 7.72 -6.31 11.22
C PRO A 184 6.90 -7.23 12.14
N PRO A 185 7.20 -8.54 12.14
CA PRO A 185 6.64 -9.46 13.11
C PRO A 185 6.99 -9.02 14.54
N LEU A 186 6.13 -9.43 15.47
CA LEU A 186 6.41 -9.27 16.90
C LEU A 186 7.57 -10.20 17.25
N VAL A 187 8.67 -9.63 17.77
CA VAL A 187 9.86 -10.41 18.17
C VAL A 187 9.45 -11.53 19.12
N ASP A 188 9.91 -12.75 18.83
CA ASP A 188 9.60 -13.98 19.55
C ASP A 188 9.65 -13.77 21.08
N GLY A 189 8.51 -14.01 21.75
CA GLY A 189 8.34 -13.86 23.20
C GLY A 189 7.73 -12.53 23.66
N GLN A 190 7.64 -11.50 22.81
CA GLN A 190 6.86 -10.30 23.10
C GLN A 190 5.43 -10.49 22.58
N LYS A 191 4.50 -10.89 23.47
CA LYS A 191 3.08 -10.58 23.24
C LYS A 191 3.01 -9.08 22.94
N LYS A 192 2.24 -8.68 21.91
CA LYS A 192 1.96 -7.26 21.59
C LYS A 192 1.84 -6.52 22.93
N PRO A 193 2.57 -5.40 23.16
CA PRO A 193 2.51 -4.72 24.44
C PRO A 193 1.04 -4.54 24.78
N ALA A 194 0.63 -5.01 25.97
CA ALA A 194 -0.78 -5.08 26.37
C ALA A 194 -1.50 -3.73 26.19
N LYS A 195 -0.71 -2.64 26.19
CA LYS A 195 -1.12 -1.28 25.89
C LYS A 195 -0.47 -0.76 24.60
N PRO A 196 -1.27 -0.37 23.59
CA PRO A 196 -0.85 0.49 22.49
C PRO A 196 -0.08 1.74 22.96
N THR A 197 0.92 2.14 22.18
CA THR A 197 1.68 3.37 22.40
C THR A 197 0.82 4.61 22.15
N ASP A 198 1.17 5.75 22.76
CA ASP A 198 0.46 7.02 22.56
C ASP A 198 0.39 7.41 21.08
N PHE A 199 1.42 7.08 20.30
CA PHE A 199 1.45 7.29 18.86
C PHE A 199 0.43 6.41 18.12
N GLU A 200 0.33 5.12 18.46
CA GLU A 200 -0.68 4.22 17.89
C GLU A 200 -2.09 4.65 18.24
N VAL A 201 -2.32 5.09 19.48
CA VAL A 201 -3.62 5.64 19.91
C VAL A 201 -3.96 6.91 19.12
N ALA A 202 -3.01 7.83 18.97
CA ALA A 202 -3.22 9.05 18.19
C ALA A 202 -3.52 8.75 16.71
N ARG A 203 -2.77 7.81 16.11
CA ARG A 203 -2.99 7.33 14.75
C ARG A 203 -4.39 6.73 14.59
N ALA A 204 -4.80 5.89 15.53
CA ALA A 204 -6.12 5.25 15.51
C ALA A 204 -7.27 6.26 15.66
N LYS A 205 -7.16 7.22 16.58
CA LYS A 205 -8.16 8.29 16.75
C LYS A 205 -8.26 9.16 15.49
N ARG A 206 -7.13 9.53 14.89
CA ARG A 206 -7.10 10.28 13.63
C ARG A 206 -7.78 9.50 12.50
N LEU A 207 -7.45 8.22 12.33
CA LEU A 207 -8.07 7.39 11.31
C LEU A 207 -9.58 7.29 11.52
N ALA A 208 -10.04 7.04 12.75
CA ALA A 208 -11.46 6.97 13.05
C ALA A 208 -12.19 8.28 12.71
N GLN A 209 -11.57 9.43 13.00
CA GLN A 209 -12.11 10.74 12.62
C GLN A 209 -12.19 10.91 11.10
N GLN A 210 -11.15 10.49 10.36
CA GLN A 210 -11.15 10.56 8.90
C GLN A 210 -12.20 9.64 8.28
N LEU A 211 -12.40 8.43 8.83
CA LEU A 211 -13.45 7.51 8.39
C LEU A 211 -14.86 8.10 8.63
N ALA A 212 -15.08 8.77 9.76
CA ALA A 212 -16.35 9.45 10.05
C ALA A 212 -16.58 10.62 9.07
N ASN A 213 -15.56 11.45 8.83
CA ASN A 213 -15.63 12.55 7.86
C ASN A 213 -15.81 12.08 6.40
N ALA A 214 -15.51 10.82 6.11
CA ALA A 214 -15.67 10.21 4.79
C ALA A 214 -17.02 9.47 4.63
N ASP A 215 -17.91 9.56 5.62
CA ASP A 215 -19.16 8.83 5.71
C ASP A 215 -18.97 7.31 5.55
N LEU A 216 -17.85 6.78 6.06
CA LEU A 216 -17.54 5.34 6.07
C LEU A 216 -17.96 4.68 7.39
N ILE A 217 -18.09 5.48 8.46
CA ILE A 217 -18.62 5.04 9.75
C ILE A 217 -19.59 6.09 10.30
N GLU A 218 -20.57 5.65 11.06
CA GLU A 218 -21.51 6.53 11.75
C GLU A 218 -20.84 7.23 12.95
N ASN A 219 -21.39 8.38 13.36
CA ASN A 219 -20.86 9.17 14.48
C ASN A 219 -20.90 8.41 15.81
N GLU A 220 -21.89 7.55 15.99
CA GLU A 220 -22.04 6.66 17.14
C GLU A 220 -20.89 5.65 17.20
N VAL A 221 -20.46 5.14 16.04
CA VAL A 221 -19.35 4.19 15.94
C VAL A 221 -18.01 4.90 16.21
N TYR A 222 -17.84 6.11 15.68
CA TYR A 222 -16.69 6.95 16.01
C TYR A 222 -16.58 7.22 17.53
N ALA A 223 -17.69 7.54 18.20
CA ALA A 223 -17.71 7.74 19.64
C ALA A 223 -17.29 6.47 20.43
N LYS A 224 -17.72 5.27 19.98
CA LYS A 224 -17.29 3.99 20.57
C LYS A 224 -15.78 3.76 20.44
N VAL A 225 -15.19 4.15 19.31
CA VAL A 225 -13.73 4.07 19.12
C VAL A 225 -13.00 4.97 20.12
N LEU A 226 -13.46 6.20 20.31
CA LEU A 226 -12.87 7.11 21.28
C LEU A 226 -12.98 6.55 22.70
N GLU A 227 -14.17 6.06 23.08
CA GLU A 227 -14.41 5.46 24.40
C GLU A 227 -13.51 4.24 24.64
N TYR A 228 -13.33 3.37 23.63
CA TYR A 228 -12.42 2.22 23.71
C TYR A 228 -11.00 2.65 24.07
N TYR A 229 -10.44 3.63 23.35
CA TYR A 229 -9.09 4.11 23.63
C TYR A 229 -8.97 4.89 24.94
N GLU A 230 -10.03 5.55 25.40
CA GLU A 230 -10.07 6.17 26.73
C GLU A 230 -10.07 5.13 27.86
N LYS A 231 -10.89 4.08 27.76
CA LYS A 231 -10.89 2.96 28.71
C LYS A 231 -9.55 2.23 28.71
N LEU A 232 -8.96 2.05 27.54
CA LEU A 232 -7.62 1.47 27.39
C LEU A 232 -6.55 2.34 28.05
N ALA A 233 -6.62 3.66 27.91
CA ALA A 233 -5.72 4.59 28.57
C ALA A 233 -5.84 4.51 30.11
N LYS A 234 -7.06 4.33 30.63
CA LYS A 234 -7.36 4.17 32.06
C LYS A 234 -7.07 2.77 32.63
N GLY A 235 -6.72 1.79 31.78
CA GLY A 235 -6.46 0.41 32.20
C GLY A 235 -7.72 -0.39 32.55
N GLU A 236 -8.90 0.09 32.13
CA GLU A 236 -10.20 -0.50 32.50
C GLU A 236 -10.57 -1.73 31.67
N LEU A 237 -9.85 -2.00 30.57
CA LEU A 237 -10.09 -3.14 29.69
C LEU A 237 -9.38 -4.43 30.14
N GLU A 238 -8.26 -4.34 30.86
CA GLU A 238 -7.55 -5.52 31.38
C GLU A 238 -8.27 -6.20 32.56
N ALA A 239 -9.21 -5.49 33.22
CA ALA A 239 -9.94 -6.00 34.38
C ALA A 239 -11.09 -6.96 34.02
N ALA A 240 -11.48 -7.05 32.75
CA ALA A 240 -12.63 -7.84 32.30
C ALA A 240 -12.29 -9.27 31.82
N GLU A 241 -11.00 -9.61 31.65
CA GLU A 241 -10.53 -10.91 31.15
C GLU A 241 -9.71 -11.72 32.18
N LYS A 242 -9.99 -11.59 33.48
CA LYS A 242 -9.62 -12.66 34.41
C LYS A 242 -10.78 -13.67 34.45
N PRO A 243 -10.62 -14.89 33.91
CA PRO A 243 -11.57 -15.94 34.21
C PRO A 243 -11.53 -16.19 35.72
N GLU A 244 -12.71 -16.19 36.34
CA GLU A 244 -12.90 -16.65 37.71
C GLU A 244 -12.32 -18.07 37.83
N GLU A 245 -11.20 -18.17 38.52
CA GLU A 245 -10.74 -19.41 39.14
C GLU A 245 -11.79 -19.87 40.18
N ASP A 246 -11.95 -21.19 40.23
CA ASP A 246 -12.64 -22.00 41.23
C ASP A 246 -14.17 -22.14 41.19
N LYS A 247 -14.59 -23.34 40.75
CA LYS A 247 -15.22 -24.28 41.70
C LYS A 247 -14.87 -25.72 41.37
N LYS A 248 -13.99 -26.29 42.21
CA LYS A 248 -13.84 -27.73 42.45
C LYS A 248 -15.20 -28.43 42.53
N THR A 249 -15.40 -29.45 41.71
CA THR A 249 -16.37 -30.50 41.99
C THR A 249 -15.58 -31.71 42.48
N GLU A 250 -15.59 -31.92 43.80
CA GLU A 250 -15.15 -33.17 44.42
C GLU A 250 -16.00 -34.33 43.89
N GLU A 251 -15.35 -35.33 43.31
CA GLU A 251 -15.98 -36.64 43.07
C GLU A 251 -16.22 -37.35 44.41
N PRO A 252 -17.43 -37.88 44.68
CA PRO A 252 -17.62 -38.77 45.81
C PRO A 252 -17.15 -40.17 45.42
N LYS A 253 -16.08 -40.62 46.08
CA LYS A 253 -15.74 -42.04 46.23
C LYS A 253 -16.96 -42.81 46.73
N LYS A 254 -17.37 -43.86 46.03
CA LYS A 254 -18.30 -44.87 46.56
C LYS A 254 -17.58 -46.20 46.82
N PRO A 255 -18.03 -46.95 47.85
CA PRO A 255 -17.36 -48.12 48.41
C PRO A 255 -17.49 -49.39 47.55
#